data_AF-A0A2J8A8T9-F1
#
_entry.id   AF-A0A2J8A8T9-F1
#
_cell.length_a   1.000
_cell.length_b   1.000
_cell.length_c   1.000
_cell.angle_alpha   90.00
_cell.angle_beta   90.00
_cell.angle_gamma   90.00
#
_symmetry.space_group_name_H-M   'P 1'
#
loop_
_entity.id
_entity.type
_entity.pdbx_description
1 polymer ?
#
loop_
_entity_poly.entity_id
_entity_poly.type
_entity_poly.pdbx_seq_one_letter_code
_entity_poly.pdbx_strand_id
1 'polypeptide(L)'
;MLQPDERLPAAPPPRLAAALAGGLLPSLERLLRRAGEEPDGQESMVVRGMLDAEQPGNLWAHLLAYGEPRQAAALVATLGKLLRRACLVQDGTEKGIRDHFFLFRVCLDILKLQLTAKTGPSHAAENQLGCLLAVTTCDWLPALSRQALQLIACQAASGINSGSKSLAARLNPLLLWPQLLAFRFQGAGGAGAAAGPVAETAAADDAGASIAGGDAGGRLLLLEDMRVVELLGALLRLSKPWLTEADASPFRTMLACCCFGVAAACPDAVLQAAGSYAWHPELVRALPGGVRERYFSVHAECADALAAMLEGGGAGGGGNGSEEPRCTRERLLAAVARRQQQSEVGTLAAALVPPAETCSLLRTCSYRGCTRLAGDSEAEAQLHACGRCGAAWYCCRECQLAHWRDGHREVCSRGASARSAG
;
A
#
# COMPACT_ATOMS: atom_id res chain seq x y z
N MET A 1 19.25 4.60 22.67
CA MET A 1 18.57 5.08 21.46
C MET A 1 18.99 4.15 20.35
N LEU A 2 18.04 3.47 19.72
CA LEU A 2 18.35 2.50 18.67
C LEU A 2 18.62 3.25 17.36
N GLN A 3 19.66 2.86 16.63
CA GLN A 3 19.99 3.43 15.32
C GLN A 3 18.91 3.04 14.27
N PRO A 4 18.79 3.75 13.13
CA PRO A 4 17.77 3.52 12.09
C PRO A 4 17.71 2.08 11.53
N ASP A 5 18.75 1.28 11.74
CA ASP A 5 18.92 -0.09 11.22
C ASP A 5 18.92 -1.18 12.33
N GLU A 6 18.63 -0.81 13.57
CA GLU A 6 18.68 -1.76 14.70
C GLU A 6 17.35 -2.52 14.83
N ARG A 7 17.45 -3.86 14.90
CA ARG A 7 16.28 -4.75 15.03
C ARG A 7 15.50 -4.43 16.31
N LEU A 8 14.18 -4.58 16.23
CA LEU A 8 13.32 -4.48 17.41
C LEU A 8 13.76 -5.52 18.46
N PRO A 9 13.91 -5.14 19.74
CA PRO A 9 14.28 -6.10 20.78
C PRO A 9 13.23 -7.21 20.95
N ALA A 10 13.62 -8.37 21.49
CA ALA A 10 12.65 -9.47 21.69
C ALA A 10 11.56 -9.14 22.73
N ALA A 11 11.80 -8.15 23.60
CA ALA A 11 10.88 -7.69 24.62
C ALA A 11 10.78 -6.15 24.61
N PRO A 12 9.63 -5.59 24.99
CA PRO A 12 9.47 -4.14 25.06
C PRO A 12 10.43 -3.54 26.09
N PRO A 13 11.08 -2.41 25.79
CA PRO A 13 11.84 -1.65 26.78
C PRO A 13 10.98 -1.35 28.03
N PRO A 14 11.53 -1.39 29.27
CA PRO A 14 10.71 -1.31 30.48
C PRO A 14 9.80 -0.09 30.58
N ARG A 15 10.28 1.09 30.14
CA ARG A 15 9.48 2.32 30.10
C ARG A 15 8.33 2.22 29.12
N LEU A 16 8.55 1.60 27.97
CA LEU A 16 7.51 1.37 26.98
C LEU A 16 6.48 0.37 27.51
N ALA A 17 6.94 -0.74 28.11
CA ALA A 17 6.05 -1.73 28.71
C ALA A 17 5.14 -1.10 29.79
N ALA A 18 5.70 -0.27 30.67
CA ALA A 18 4.94 0.46 31.67
C ALA A 18 3.92 1.44 31.04
N ALA A 19 4.32 2.16 29.98
CA ALA A 19 3.42 3.08 29.28
C ALA A 19 2.27 2.35 28.56
N LEU A 20 2.56 1.22 27.90
CA LEU A 20 1.56 0.37 27.27
C LEU A 20 0.58 -0.21 28.31
N ALA A 21 1.08 -0.71 29.44
CA ALA A 21 0.26 -1.18 30.55
C ALA A 21 -0.60 -0.05 31.16
N GLY A 22 -0.10 1.18 31.15
CA GLY A 22 -0.82 2.38 31.56
C GLY A 22 -1.87 2.89 30.56
N GLY A 23 -2.08 2.21 29.43
CA GLY A 23 -3.11 2.57 28.45
C GLY A 23 -2.66 3.61 27.41
N LEU A 24 -1.35 3.73 27.12
CA LEU A 24 -0.84 4.68 26.13
C LEU A 24 -1.54 4.55 24.76
N LEU A 25 -1.76 3.32 24.27
CA LEU A 25 -2.40 3.09 22.97
C LEU A 25 -3.84 3.61 22.89
N PRO A 26 -4.77 3.19 23.78
CA PRO A 26 -6.14 3.69 23.74
C PRO A 26 -6.21 5.20 24.00
N SER A 27 -5.33 5.77 24.84
CA SER A 27 -5.27 7.23 25.04
C SER A 27 -4.84 7.97 23.78
N LEU A 28 -3.81 7.46 23.08
CA LEU A 28 -3.32 8.05 21.83
C LEU A 28 -4.36 7.94 20.72
N GLU A 29 -5.01 6.78 20.57
CA GLU A 29 -6.08 6.57 19.60
C GLU A 29 -7.23 7.54 19.85
N ARG A 30 -7.72 7.66 21.09
CA ARG A 30 -8.78 8.59 21.46
C ARG A 30 -8.42 10.04 21.18
N LEU A 31 -7.20 10.45 21.53
CA LEU A 31 -6.70 11.80 21.27
C LEU A 31 -6.74 12.12 19.76
N LEU A 32 -6.27 11.19 18.93
CA LEU A 32 -6.31 11.32 17.47
C LEU A 32 -7.74 11.37 16.92
N ARG A 33 -8.67 10.58 17.47
CA ARG A 33 -10.10 10.67 17.11
C ARG A 33 -10.66 12.06 17.40
N ARG A 34 -10.48 12.56 18.62
CA ARG A 34 -10.98 13.88 19.06
C ARG A 34 -10.39 15.01 18.22
N ALA A 35 -9.07 14.98 17.98
CA ALA A 35 -8.41 15.93 17.10
C ALA A 35 -8.97 15.89 15.65
N GLY A 36 -9.35 14.72 15.15
CA GLY A 36 -9.98 14.59 13.83
C GLY A 36 -11.45 14.98 13.77
N GLU A 37 -12.18 14.87 14.88
CA GLU A 37 -13.56 15.36 15.02
C GLU A 37 -13.60 16.89 15.06
N GLU A 38 -12.68 17.49 15.80
CA GLU A 38 -12.58 18.94 16.00
C GLU A 38 -11.16 19.44 15.63
N PRO A 39 -10.89 19.73 14.34
CA PRO A 39 -9.56 20.15 13.87
C PRO A 39 -9.02 21.43 14.50
N ASP A 40 -9.91 22.28 15.03
CA ASP A 40 -9.57 23.51 15.74
C ASP A 40 -9.63 23.39 17.27
N GLY A 41 -9.91 22.18 17.79
CA GLY A 41 -10.03 21.90 19.22
C GLY A 41 -8.69 21.80 19.95
N GLN A 42 -8.75 21.65 21.27
CA GLN A 42 -7.56 21.59 22.13
C GLN A 42 -6.73 20.33 21.86
N GLU A 43 -7.40 19.21 21.62
CA GLU A 43 -6.79 17.93 21.28
C GLU A 43 -6.00 18.00 19.99
N SER A 44 -6.50 18.75 18.98
CA SER A 44 -5.77 19.00 17.74
C SER A 44 -4.47 19.78 17.98
N MET A 45 -4.46 20.74 18.91
CA MET A 45 -3.23 21.44 19.28
C MET A 45 -2.21 20.51 19.96
N VAL A 46 -2.68 19.63 20.86
CA VAL A 46 -1.81 18.65 21.54
C VAL A 46 -1.24 17.65 20.52
N VAL A 47 -2.09 17.13 19.64
CA VAL A 47 -1.66 16.28 18.53
C VAL A 47 -0.62 17.03 17.70
N ARG A 48 -0.88 18.25 17.24
CA ARG A 48 0.10 19.03 16.47
C ARG A 48 1.43 19.20 17.21
N GLY A 49 1.41 19.54 18.50
CA GLY A 49 2.64 19.68 19.30
C GLY A 49 3.40 18.36 19.49
N MET A 50 2.69 17.26 19.74
CA MET A 50 3.28 15.92 19.79
C MET A 50 3.89 15.56 18.43
N LEU A 51 3.20 15.90 17.36
CA LEU A 51 3.60 15.56 16.01
C LEU A 51 4.80 16.42 15.55
N ASP A 52 4.83 17.71 15.85
CA ASP A 52 5.93 18.64 15.54
C ASP A 52 7.23 18.34 16.30
N ALA A 53 7.16 17.63 17.43
CA ALA A 53 8.35 17.21 18.16
C ALA A 53 9.18 16.21 17.32
N GLU A 54 10.51 16.33 17.39
CA GLU A 54 11.41 15.29 16.86
C GLU A 54 11.15 13.97 17.59
N GLN A 55 10.36 13.11 16.95
CA GLN A 55 10.06 11.81 17.51
C GLN A 55 11.31 10.93 17.40
N PRO A 56 11.71 10.23 18.47
CA PRO A 56 12.75 9.23 18.36
C PRO A 56 12.32 8.23 17.28
N GLY A 57 13.21 8.01 16.30
CA GLY A 57 12.98 7.08 15.20
C GLY A 57 12.48 5.74 15.76
N ASN A 58 11.41 5.23 15.17
CA ASN A 58 10.80 3.93 15.45
C ASN A 58 9.80 3.84 16.63
N LEU A 59 9.37 4.93 17.28
CA LEU A 59 8.35 4.87 18.35
C LEU A 59 7.06 4.15 17.88
N TRP A 60 6.55 4.48 16.70
CA TRP A 60 5.35 3.86 16.14
C TRP A 60 5.52 2.35 15.90
N ALA A 61 6.69 1.91 15.42
CA ALA A 61 6.97 0.47 15.29
C ALA A 61 6.92 -0.24 16.64
N HIS A 62 7.49 0.38 17.68
CA HIS A 62 7.46 -0.19 19.02
C HIS A 62 6.02 -0.27 19.57
N LEU A 63 5.22 0.78 19.37
CA LEU A 63 3.81 0.78 19.79
C LEU A 63 2.99 -0.31 19.09
N LEU A 64 3.21 -0.51 17.78
CA LEU A 64 2.48 -1.51 17.00
C LEU A 64 2.98 -2.94 17.25
N ALA A 65 4.28 -3.12 17.52
CA ALA A 65 4.90 -4.42 17.74
C ALA A 65 4.63 -5.00 19.13
N TYR A 66 4.62 -4.17 20.18
CA TYR A 66 4.44 -4.64 21.57
C TYR A 66 3.08 -4.28 22.19
N GLY A 67 2.29 -3.46 21.50
CA GLY A 67 0.94 -3.12 21.92
C GLY A 67 0.01 -4.32 21.96
N GLU A 68 -1.07 -4.21 22.73
CA GLU A 68 -2.17 -5.18 22.62
C GLU A 68 -2.72 -5.14 21.18
N PRO A 69 -2.85 -6.31 20.49
CA PRO A 69 -3.18 -6.36 19.07
C PRO A 69 -4.41 -5.57 18.68
N ARG A 70 -5.48 -5.65 19.47
CA ARG A 70 -6.77 -5.00 19.15
C ARG A 70 -6.68 -3.48 19.32
N GLN A 71 -5.97 -2.99 20.33
CA GLN A 71 -5.69 -1.56 20.53
C GLN A 71 -4.75 -1.00 19.45
N ALA A 72 -3.70 -1.74 19.08
CA ALA A 72 -2.79 -1.33 18.02
C ALA A 72 -3.51 -1.27 16.66
N ALA A 73 -4.36 -2.25 16.37
CA ALA A 73 -5.20 -2.25 15.18
C ALA A 73 -6.21 -1.07 15.19
N ALA A 74 -6.70 -0.65 16.36
CA ALA A 74 -7.67 0.44 16.47
C ALA A 74 -7.01 1.78 16.15
N LEU A 75 -5.80 1.98 16.68
CA LEU A 75 -4.96 3.12 16.34
C LEU A 75 -4.69 3.19 14.83
N VAL A 76 -4.34 2.05 14.23
CA VAL A 76 -4.13 1.93 12.78
C VAL A 76 -5.38 2.29 11.97
N ALA A 77 -6.54 1.80 12.37
CA ALA A 77 -7.80 2.08 11.69
C ALA A 77 -8.17 3.58 11.82
N THR A 78 -7.94 4.17 12.99
CA THR A 78 -8.14 5.62 13.22
C THR A 78 -7.20 6.47 12.36
N LEU A 79 -5.92 6.11 12.24
CA LEU A 79 -4.99 6.78 11.31
C LEU A 79 -5.49 6.69 9.85
N GLY A 80 -5.98 5.52 9.42
CA GLY A 80 -6.57 5.35 8.08
C GLY A 80 -7.78 6.25 7.83
N LYS A 81 -8.67 6.39 8.83
CA LYS A 81 -9.81 7.30 8.76
C LYS A 81 -9.38 8.76 8.70
N LEU A 82 -8.38 9.15 9.48
CA LEU A 82 -7.82 10.51 9.47
C LEU A 82 -7.19 10.84 8.11
N LEU A 83 -6.40 9.92 7.54
CA LEU A 83 -5.85 10.07 6.19
C LEU A 83 -6.97 10.34 5.17
N ARG A 84 -8.04 9.53 5.20
CA ARG A 84 -9.18 9.70 4.28
C ARG A 84 -9.93 11.02 4.49
N ARG A 85 -10.12 11.47 5.74
CA ARG A 85 -10.71 12.78 6.03
C ARG A 85 -9.85 13.90 5.47
N ALA A 86 -8.54 13.81 5.64
CA ALA A 86 -7.60 14.79 5.15
C ALA A 86 -7.60 14.87 3.60
N CYS A 87 -7.97 13.80 2.88
CA CYS A 87 -8.21 13.86 1.43
C CYS A 87 -9.47 14.65 1.02
N LEU A 88 -10.49 14.70 1.89
CA LEU A 88 -11.78 15.35 1.63
C LEU A 88 -11.73 16.84 1.97
N VAL A 89 -10.92 17.21 2.97
CA VAL A 89 -10.73 18.59 3.40
C VAL A 89 -9.68 19.23 2.48
N GLN A 90 -10.12 19.81 1.36
CA GLN A 90 -9.31 20.70 0.53
C GLN A 90 -9.28 22.11 1.11
N ASP A 91 -9.07 22.23 2.43
CA ASP A 91 -8.98 23.55 3.04
C ASP A 91 -7.59 24.12 2.75
N GLY A 92 -7.54 25.16 1.92
CA GLY A 92 -6.30 25.79 1.44
C GLY A 92 -5.55 26.58 2.53
N THR A 93 -5.96 26.46 3.79
CA THR A 93 -5.30 27.11 4.92
C THR A 93 -3.93 26.47 5.16
N GLU A 94 -2.92 27.30 5.42
CA GLU A 94 -1.55 26.84 5.70
C GLU A 94 -1.50 25.81 6.85
N LYS A 95 -2.40 25.98 7.82
CA LYS A 95 -2.61 25.09 8.97
C LYS A 95 -3.13 23.71 8.54
N GLY A 96 -4.17 23.66 7.70
CA GLY A 96 -4.73 22.41 7.18
C GLY A 96 -3.74 21.63 6.30
N ILE A 97 -2.96 22.34 5.50
CA ILE A 97 -1.90 21.74 4.67
C ILE A 97 -0.81 21.09 5.54
N ARG A 98 -0.40 21.74 6.64
CA ARG A 98 0.63 21.23 7.56
C ARG A 98 0.19 19.94 8.26
N ASP A 99 -1.04 19.92 8.79
CA ASP A 99 -1.59 18.74 9.47
C ASP A 99 -1.77 17.55 8.51
N HIS A 100 -2.23 17.82 7.28
CA HIS A 100 -2.35 16.82 6.22
C HIS A 100 -0.98 16.21 5.87
N PHE A 101 0.01 17.06 5.64
CA PHE A 101 1.37 16.63 5.28
C PHE A 101 2.01 15.78 6.37
N PHE A 102 1.67 16.08 7.62
CA PHE A 102 2.18 15.37 8.77
C PHE A 102 1.59 13.97 8.91
N LEU A 103 0.26 13.82 8.88
CA LEU A 103 -0.40 12.51 8.96
C LEU A 103 0.08 11.59 7.83
N PHE A 104 0.22 12.18 6.63
CA PHE A 104 0.83 11.52 5.48
C PHE A 104 2.24 10.99 5.81
N ARG A 105 3.11 11.82 6.40
CA ARG A 105 4.46 11.42 6.82
C ARG A 105 4.46 10.28 7.84
N VAL A 106 3.65 10.36 8.90
CA VAL A 106 3.59 9.28 9.92
C VAL A 106 3.17 7.96 9.31
N CYS A 107 2.16 7.96 8.45
CA CYS A 107 1.69 6.74 7.81
C CYS A 107 2.75 6.15 6.87
N LEU A 108 3.50 7.00 6.16
CA LEU A 108 4.65 6.57 5.36
C LEU A 108 5.80 6.02 6.20
N ASP A 109 6.12 6.64 7.33
CA ASP A 109 7.14 6.16 8.26
C ASP A 109 6.76 4.80 8.84
N ILE A 110 5.49 4.62 9.20
CA ILE A 110 4.93 3.33 9.64
C ILE A 110 5.05 2.27 8.53
N LEU A 111 4.73 2.61 7.28
CA LEU A 111 4.92 1.69 6.15
C LEU A 111 6.40 1.39 5.88
N LYS A 112 7.28 2.36 6.11
CA LYS A 112 8.74 2.20 5.95
C LYS A 112 9.33 1.25 6.99
N LEU A 113 8.76 1.16 8.20
CA LEU A 113 9.24 0.26 9.25
C LEU A 113 9.17 -1.24 8.86
N GLN A 114 8.34 -1.59 7.88
CA GLN A 114 8.33 -2.94 7.28
C GLN A 114 9.62 -3.26 6.50
N LEU A 115 10.35 -2.24 6.02
CA LEU A 115 11.57 -2.43 5.24
C LEU A 115 12.79 -2.74 6.12
N THR A 116 12.80 -2.24 7.35
CA THR A 116 13.96 -2.36 8.26
C THR A 116 13.81 -3.51 9.25
N ALA A 117 12.58 -3.97 9.50
CA ALA A 117 12.31 -5.22 10.20
C ALA A 117 12.72 -6.41 9.32
N LYS A 118 14.01 -6.70 9.22
CA LYS A 118 14.56 -7.90 8.59
C LYS A 118 13.83 -9.11 9.17
N THR A 119 12.98 -9.74 8.37
CA THR A 119 12.19 -10.94 8.71
C THR A 119 13.12 -12.11 9.01
N GLY A 120 13.54 -12.20 10.27
CA GLY A 120 14.04 -13.45 10.83
C GLY A 120 12.84 -14.35 11.15
N PRO A 121 12.97 -15.67 11.03
CA PRO A 121 11.93 -16.56 11.53
C PRO A 121 11.98 -16.50 13.07
N SER A 122 10.82 -16.29 13.72
CA SER A 122 10.55 -16.64 15.13
C SER A 122 10.34 -15.51 16.18
N HIS A 123 9.66 -14.40 15.89
CA HIS A 123 9.16 -13.53 16.98
C HIS A 123 7.70 -13.09 16.80
N ALA A 124 6.90 -13.27 17.86
CA ALA A 124 5.47 -12.92 17.90
C ALA A 124 5.20 -11.43 17.63
N ALA A 125 6.10 -10.54 18.06
CA ALA A 125 6.02 -9.09 17.82
C ALA A 125 6.22 -8.74 16.33
N GLU A 126 7.09 -9.47 15.61
CA GLU A 126 7.30 -9.28 14.17
C GLU A 126 6.11 -9.81 13.36
N ASN A 127 5.53 -10.94 13.79
CA ASN A 127 4.31 -11.48 13.19
C ASN A 127 3.10 -10.55 13.38
N GLN A 128 2.95 -9.95 14.57
CA GLN A 128 1.91 -8.95 14.84
C GLN A 128 2.11 -7.70 13.98
N LEU A 129 3.32 -7.17 13.92
CA LEU A 129 3.64 -5.99 13.12
C LEU A 129 3.35 -6.26 11.63
N GLY A 130 3.76 -7.42 11.11
CA GLY A 130 3.45 -7.86 9.74
C GLY A 130 1.96 -7.98 9.47
N CYS A 131 1.18 -8.56 10.39
CA CYS A 131 -0.28 -8.64 10.27
C CYS A 131 -0.92 -7.23 10.27
N LEU A 132 -0.61 -6.40 11.27
CA LEU A 132 -1.17 -5.05 11.34
C LEU A 132 -0.83 -4.22 10.09
N LEU A 133 0.36 -4.41 9.52
CA LEU A 133 0.79 -3.68 8.33
C LEU A 133 0.23 -4.27 7.02
N ALA A 134 -0.07 -5.56 6.96
CA ALA A 134 -0.87 -6.11 5.88
C ALA A 134 -2.31 -5.53 5.88
N VAL A 135 -2.91 -5.25 7.05
CA VAL A 135 -4.22 -4.55 7.14
C VAL A 135 -4.10 -3.09 6.70
N THR A 136 -3.06 -2.39 7.16
CA THR A 136 -2.89 -0.97 6.85
C THR A 136 -2.67 -0.75 5.36
N THR A 137 -2.02 -1.67 4.67
CA THR A 137 -1.66 -1.48 3.25
C THR A 137 -2.87 -1.43 2.34
N CYS A 138 -3.84 -2.32 2.51
CA CYS A 138 -5.08 -2.27 1.73
C CYS A 138 -5.93 -1.03 2.06
N ASP A 139 -5.81 -0.47 3.25
CA ASP A 139 -6.65 0.64 3.72
C ASP A 139 -6.03 2.03 3.50
N TRP A 140 -4.71 2.15 3.66
CA TRP A 140 -3.97 3.41 3.60
C TRP A 140 -3.41 3.69 2.22
N LEU A 141 -2.92 2.68 1.48
CA LEU A 141 -2.25 2.91 0.20
C LEU A 141 -3.11 3.67 -0.82
N PRO A 142 -4.43 3.38 -0.97
CA PRO A 142 -5.29 4.19 -1.83
C PRO A 142 -5.34 5.67 -1.43
N ALA A 143 -5.48 5.93 -0.13
CA ALA A 143 -5.54 7.30 0.39
C ALA A 143 -4.20 8.03 0.22
N LEU A 144 -3.10 7.37 0.58
CA LEU A 144 -1.75 7.92 0.43
C LEU A 144 -1.39 8.17 -1.05
N SER A 145 -1.78 7.28 -1.97
CA SER A 145 -1.54 7.50 -3.40
C SER A 145 -2.28 8.74 -3.91
N ARG A 146 -3.56 8.92 -3.53
CA ARG A 146 -4.33 10.12 -3.90
C ARG A 146 -3.71 11.40 -3.35
N GLN A 147 -3.25 11.39 -2.11
CA GLN A 147 -2.55 12.53 -1.52
C GLN A 147 -1.21 12.81 -2.21
N ALA A 148 -0.43 11.77 -2.52
CA ALA A 148 0.82 11.90 -3.26
C ALA A 148 0.59 12.54 -4.63
N LEU A 149 -0.43 12.10 -5.37
CA LEU A 149 -0.82 12.71 -6.65
C LEU A 149 -1.18 14.19 -6.51
N GLN A 150 -1.95 14.55 -5.47
CA GLN A 150 -2.28 15.95 -5.18
C GLN A 150 -1.03 16.78 -4.84
N LEU A 151 -0.13 16.26 -3.99
CA LEU A 151 1.11 16.94 -3.62
C LEU A 151 2.02 17.18 -4.83
N ILE A 152 2.15 16.18 -5.72
CA ILE A 152 2.93 16.31 -6.96
C ILE A 152 2.30 17.37 -7.87
N ALA A 153 0.97 17.38 -8.01
CA ALA A 153 0.26 18.37 -8.81
C ALA A 153 0.44 19.81 -8.25
N CYS A 154 0.31 19.99 -6.94
CA CYS A 154 0.54 21.29 -6.27
C CYS A 154 1.99 21.78 -6.45
N GLN A 155 2.96 20.87 -6.37
CA GLN A 155 4.35 21.21 -6.61
C GLN A 155 4.60 21.63 -8.06
N ALA A 156 4.04 20.89 -9.02
CA ALA A 156 4.14 21.24 -10.43
C ALA A 156 3.51 22.62 -10.72
N ALA A 157 2.38 22.94 -10.09
CA ALA A 157 1.71 24.24 -10.23
C ALA A 157 2.52 25.40 -9.63
N SER A 158 3.31 25.14 -8.58
CA SER A 158 4.12 26.16 -7.90
C SER A 158 5.35 26.58 -8.70
N GLY A 159 5.76 25.82 -9.72
CA GLY A 159 6.92 26.13 -10.58
C GLY A 159 8.29 26.08 -9.88
N ILE A 160 8.33 25.83 -8.57
CA ILE A 160 9.55 25.77 -7.76
C ILE A 160 10.04 24.32 -7.72
N ASN A 161 11.09 24.04 -8.50
CA ASN A 161 11.68 22.69 -8.59
C ASN A 161 12.58 22.31 -7.39
N SER A 162 12.94 23.26 -6.52
CA SER A 162 13.93 23.08 -5.44
C SER A 162 13.52 22.05 -4.38
N GLY A 163 12.24 21.65 -4.32
CA GLY A 163 11.73 20.63 -3.39
C GLY A 163 11.50 19.22 -3.97
N SER A 164 11.71 19.01 -5.28
CA SER A 164 11.28 17.78 -5.98
C SER A 164 11.99 16.51 -5.47
N LYS A 165 13.30 16.59 -5.21
CA LYS A 165 14.09 15.50 -4.62
C LYS A 165 13.63 15.16 -3.20
N SER A 166 13.35 16.17 -2.37
CA SER A 166 12.86 15.98 -1.00
C SER A 166 11.46 15.35 -0.98
N LEU A 167 10.57 15.78 -1.88
CA LEU A 167 9.26 15.14 -2.03
C LEU A 167 9.42 13.69 -2.50
N ALA A 168 10.22 13.42 -3.52
CA ALA A 168 10.47 12.07 -4.02
C ALA A 168 11.02 11.15 -2.91
N ALA A 169 12.03 11.58 -2.15
CA ALA A 169 12.59 10.82 -1.04
C ALA A 169 11.54 10.45 0.01
N ARG A 170 10.59 11.36 0.29
CA ARG A 170 9.47 11.10 1.20
C ARG A 170 8.47 10.10 0.64
N LEU A 171 8.22 10.11 -0.68
CA LEU A 171 7.28 9.18 -1.34
C LEU A 171 7.84 7.77 -1.53
N ASN A 172 9.12 7.54 -1.26
CA ASN A 172 9.79 6.25 -1.44
C ASN A 172 9.03 5.04 -0.83
N PRO A 173 8.44 5.12 0.39
CA PRO A 173 7.70 4.00 0.97
C PRO A 173 6.46 3.56 0.16
N LEU A 174 5.90 4.43 -0.69
CA LEU A 174 4.77 4.09 -1.57
C LEU A 174 5.15 3.23 -2.77
N LEU A 175 6.43 3.16 -3.12
CA LEU A 175 6.89 2.40 -4.29
C LEU A 175 7.10 0.91 -3.99
N LEU A 176 7.34 0.55 -2.73
CA LEU A 176 7.55 -0.84 -2.31
C LEU A 176 6.26 -1.68 -2.39
N TRP A 177 5.13 -1.12 -2.01
CA TRP A 177 3.92 -1.93 -1.90
C TRP A 177 3.36 -2.37 -3.25
N PRO A 178 3.31 -1.52 -4.29
CA PRO A 178 2.87 -1.96 -5.59
C PRO A 178 3.77 -3.01 -6.22
N GLN A 179 5.08 -3.01 -5.97
CA GLN A 179 5.96 -4.09 -6.46
C GLN A 179 5.69 -5.42 -5.74
N LEU A 180 5.36 -5.41 -4.44
CA LEU A 180 5.00 -6.63 -3.70
C LEU A 180 3.66 -7.19 -4.17
N LEU A 181 2.66 -6.31 -4.37
CA LEU A 181 1.35 -6.68 -4.89
C LEU A 181 1.45 -7.19 -6.34
N ALA A 182 2.17 -6.47 -7.21
CA ALA A 182 2.40 -6.89 -8.60
C ALA A 182 3.12 -8.25 -8.69
N PHE A 183 4.08 -8.52 -7.78
CA PHE A 183 4.73 -9.83 -7.70
C PHE A 183 3.71 -10.95 -7.37
N ARG A 184 2.79 -10.71 -6.44
CA ARG A 184 1.75 -11.70 -6.08
C ARG A 184 0.82 -12.03 -7.24
N PHE A 185 0.46 -11.04 -8.07
CA PHE A 185 -0.40 -11.26 -9.24
C PHE A 185 0.30 -12.02 -10.36
N GLN A 186 1.61 -11.84 -10.52
CA GLN A 186 2.39 -12.57 -11.53
C GLN A 186 2.53 -14.06 -11.20
N GLY A 187 2.64 -14.44 -9.92
CA GLY A 187 2.81 -15.83 -9.49
C GLY A 187 1.53 -16.69 -9.60
N ALA A 188 0.34 -16.09 -9.57
CA ALA A 188 -0.92 -16.83 -9.63
C ALA A 188 -1.24 -17.40 -11.03
N GLY A 189 -0.65 -16.83 -12.09
CA GLY A 189 -0.86 -17.26 -13.47
C GLY A 189 0.07 -18.38 -13.98
N GLY A 190 1.03 -18.84 -13.16
CA GLY A 190 2.15 -19.68 -13.63
C GLY A 190 2.21 -21.13 -13.09
N ALA A 191 1.35 -21.54 -12.16
CA ALA A 191 1.39 -22.88 -11.57
C ALA A 191 0.54 -23.91 -12.34
N GLY A 192 0.65 -23.92 -13.66
CA GLY A 192 -0.10 -24.78 -14.57
C GLY A 192 0.77 -25.50 -15.59
N ALA A 193 1.99 -25.92 -15.25
CA ALA A 193 2.83 -26.71 -16.14
C ALA A 193 3.98 -27.45 -15.42
N ALA A 194 3.67 -28.25 -14.39
CA ALA A 194 4.52 -29.37 -13.93
C ALA A 194 3.81 -30.17 -12.83
N ALA A 195 2.73 -30.86 -13.16
CA ALA A 195 2.25 -31.98 -12.35
C ALA A 195 2.39 -33.26 -13.18
N GLY A 196 3.37 -34.07 -12.84
CA GLY A 196 3.49 -35.45 -13.34
C GLY A 196 2.32 -36.32 -12.85
N PRO A 197 2.13 -37.51 -13.43
CA PRO A 197 0.86 -38.21 -13.38
C PRO A 197 0.54 -38.78 -11.99
N VAL A 198 -0.71 -38.54 -11.63
CA VAL A 198 -1.64 -39.22 -10.71
C VAL A 198 -1.17 -40.55 -10.10
N ALA A 199 -1.25 -40.64 -8.77
CA ALA A 199 -1.69 -41.86 -8.08
C ALA A 199 -2.90 -41.50 -7.20
N GLU A 200 -4.04 -42.09 -7.52
CA GLU A 200 -5.32 -41.98 -6.82
C GLU A 200 -5.24 -42.63 -5.43
N THR A 201 -5.62 -41.90 -4.40
CA THR A 201 -6.40 -42.45 -3.29
C THR A 201 -7.25 -41.34 -2.67
N ALA A 202 -8.56 -41.51 -2.75
CA ALA A 202 -9.57 -40.63 -2.20
C ALA A 202 -9.63 -40.71 -0.66
N ALA A 203 -9.80 -39.56 -0.01
CA ALA A 203 -10.64 -39.40 1.17
C ALA A 203 -11.02 -37.92 1.29
N ALA A 204 -12.33 -37.67 1.30
CA ALA A 204 -12.94 -36.36 1.46
C ALA A 204 -12.83 -35.90 2.92
N ASP A 205 -12.51 -34.62 3.13
CA ASP A 205 -12.98 -33.85 4.27
C ASP A 205 -13.02 -32.35 3.95
N ASP A 206 -14.02 -31.71 4.55
CA ASP A 206 -14.64 -30.43 4.27
C ASP A 206 -13.76 -29.21 4.59
N ALA A 207 -13.56 -28.32 3.62
CA ALA A 207 -13.11 -26.94 3.83
C ALA A 207 -13.54 -26.07 2.64
N GLY A 208 -14.81 -25.71 2.62
CA GLY A 208 -15.32 -24.65 1.75
C GLY A 208 -14.70 -23.29 2.09
N ALA A 209 -13.77 -22.81 1.27
CA ALA A 209 -13.58 -21.40 0.90
C ALA A 209 -12.43 -21.21 -0.10
N SER A 210 -12.54 -21.79 -1.31
CA SER A 210 -11.71 -21.34 -2.43
C SER A 210 -12.33 -20.06 -3.01
N ILE A 211 -12.03 -18.91 -2.40
CA ILE A 211 -12.24 -17.63 -3.07
C ILE A 211 -11.14 -17.49 -4.13
N ALA A 212 -11.45 -17.92 -5.36
CA ALA A 212 -10.70 -17.63 -6.57
C ALA A 212 -10.74 -16.11 -6.95
N GLY A 213 -10.79 -15.22 -5.95
CA GLY A 213 -10.95 -13.77 -6.05
C GLY A 213 -9.76 -12.96 -5.53
N GLY A 214 -8.70 -13.62 -5.05
CA GLY A 214 -7.50 -12.93 -4.55
C GLY A 214 -6.74 -12.15 -5.64
N ASP A 215 -6.71 -12.67 -6.87
CA ASP A 215 -5.99 -12.06 -8.01
C ASP A 215 -6.74 -10.84 -8.59
N ALA A 216 -8.05 -10.96 -8.80
CA ALA A 216 -8.88 -9.87 -9.29
C ALA A 216 -8.95 -8.70 -8.29
N GLY A 217 -9.15 -8.97 -7.00
CA GLY A 217 -9.28 -7.94 -5.97
C GLY A 217 -8.01 -7.10 -5.79
N GLY A 218 -6.84 -7.73 -5.92
CA GLY A 218 -5.59 -7.01 -5.80
C GLY A 218 -5.21 -6.20 -7.05
N ARG A 219 -5.61 -6.64 -8.25
CA ARG A 219 -5.49 -5.82 -9.47
C ARG A 219 -6.38 -4.58 -9.43
N LEU A 220 -7.62 -4.72 -8.93
CA LEU A 220 -8.54 -3.61 -8.67
C LEU A 220 -7.95 -2.61 -7.67
N LEU A 221 -7.39 -3.09 -6.56
CA LEU A 221 -6.71 -2.24 -5.57
C LEU A 221 -5.56 -1.43 -6.21
N LEU A 222 -4.73 -2.05 -7.04
CA LEU A 222 -3.61 -1.37 -7.69
C LEU A 222 -4.06 -0.33 -8.73
N LEU A 223 -4.97 -0.72 -9.62
CA LEU A 223 -5.33 0.10 -10.78
C LEU A 223 -6.39 1.15 -10.43
N GLU A 224 -7.44 0.77 -9.72
CA GLU A 224 -8.58 1.65 -9.45
C GLU A 224 -8.37 2.47 -8.18
N ASP A 225 -8.09 1.79 -7.06
CA ASP A 225 -8.02 2.46 -5.75
C ASP A 225 -6.71 3.24 -5.57
N MET A 226 -5.58 2.62 -5.89
CA MET A 226 -4.26 3.23 -5.79
C MET A 226 -3.92 4.08 -7.01
N ARG A 227 -4.57 3.89 -8.18
CA ARG A 227 -4.21 4.62 -9.40
C ARG A 227 -2.71 4.55 -9.68
N VAL A 228 -2.14 3.36 -9.53
CA VAL A 228 -0.68 3.15 -9.50
C VAL A 228 -0.03 3.63 -10.81
N VAL A 229 -0.73 3.52 -11.94
CA VAL A 229 -0.21 3.93 -13.24
C VAL A 229 -0.06 5.45 -13.30
N GLU A 230 -1.05 6.21 -12.81
CA GLU A 230 -0.96 7.66 -12.73
C GLU A 230 0.08 8.12 -11.69
N LEU A 231 0.16 7.44 -10.54
CA LEU A 231 1.15 7.72 -9.50
C LEU A 231 2.57 7.57 -10.06
N LEU A 232 2.88 6.44 -10.70
CA LEU A 232 4.20 6.18 -11.27
C LEU A 232 4.52 7.15 -12.40
N GLY A 233 3.56 7.47 -13.28
CA GLY A 233 3.75 8.49 -14.30
C GLY A 233 4.05 9.87 -13.71
N ALA A 234 3.34 10.26 -12.64
CA ALA A 234 3.58 11.51 -11.92
C ALA A 234 4.97 11.55 -11.26
N LEU A 235 5.41 10.44 -10.66
CA LEU A 235 6.74 10.31 -10.06
C LEU A 235 7.86 10.34 -11.11
N LEU A 236 7.65 9.72 -12.27
CA LEU A 236 8.59 9.82 -13.40
C LEU A 236 8.77 11.28 -13.83
N ARG A 237 7.68 12.04 -14.00
CA ARG A 237 7.74 13.47 -14.32
C ARG A 237 8.40 14.30 -13.21
N LEU A 238 8.08 14.02 -11.95
CA LEU A 238 8.68 14.68 -10.79
C LEU A 238 10.21 14.49 -10.75
N SER A 239 10.67 13.30 -11.15
CA SER A 239 12.10 12.95 -11.15
C SER A 239 12.89 13.45 -12.36
N LYS A 240 12.21 13.89 -13.44
CA LYS A 240 12.82 14.38 -14.69
C LYS A 240 14.02 15.32 -14.50
N PRO A 241 14.00 16.32 -13.61
CA PRO A 241 15.09 17.29 -13.52
C PRO A 241 16.44 16.71 -13.08
N TRP A 242 16.44 15.53 -12.46
CA TRP A 242 17.63 14.92 -11.84
C TRP A 242 17.80 13.44 -12.19
N LEU A 243 16.97 12.90 -13.09
CA LEU A 243 17.14 11.55 -13.64
C LEU A 243 18.48 11.39 -14.41
N THR A 244 19.04 12.48 -14.94
CA THR A 244 20.32 12.47 -15.67
C THR A 244 21.54 12.63 -14.75
N GLU A 245 21.33 12.90 -13.46
CA GLU A 245 22.44 12.94 -12.50
C GLU A 245 23.06 11.54 -12.36
N ALA A 246 24.39 11.51 -12.20
CA ALA A 246 25.16 10.28 -12.11
C ALA A 246 24.84 9.45 -10.85
N ASP A 247 24.23 10.08 -9.84
CA ASP A 247 23.91 9.44 -8.58
C ASP A 247 22.67 8.54 -8.70
N ALA A 248 22.89 7.24 -8.50
CA ALA A 248 21.81 6.28 -8.33
C ALA A 248 21.18 6.48 -6.94
N SER A 249 20.24 7.42 -6.82
CA SER A 249 19.51 7.59 -5.57
C SER A 249 18.66 6.34 -5.26
N PRO A 250 18.53 5.91 -3.98
CA PRO A 250 17.70 4.76 -3.62
C PRO A 250 16.26 4.83 -4.12
N PHE A 251 15.72 6.06 -4.23
CA PHE A 251 14.40 6.32 -4.80
C PHE A 251 14.33 5.92 -6.27
N ARG A 252 15.34 6.27 -7.08
CA ARG A 252 15.36 5.98 -8.51
C ARG A 252 15.35 4.48 -8.77
N THR A 253 16.15 3.72 -8.00
CA THR A 253 16.12 2.26 -8.04
C THR A 253 14.74 1.73 -7.69
N MET A 254 14.14 2.19 -6.58
CA MET A 254 12.80 1.76 -6.17
C MET A 254 11.73 2.08 -7.22
N LEU A 255 11.78 3.28 -7.82
CA LEU A 255 10.86 3.70 -8.87
C LEU A 255 10.99 2.81 -10.10
N ALA A 256 12.21 2.52 -10.54
CA ALA A 256 12.47 1.59 -11.66
C ALA A 256 11.86 0.22 -11.39
N CYS A 257 12.13 -0.34 -10.21
CA CYS A 257 11.64 -1.66 -9.80
C CYS A 257 10.10 -1.72 -9.81
N CYS A 258 9.46 -0.68 -9.27
CA CYS A 258 8.02 -0.56 -9.23
C CYS A 258 7.40 -0.44 -10.64
N CYS A 259 7.98 0.41 -11.49
CA CYS A 259 7.55 0.55 -12.89
C CYS A 259 7.62 -0.78 -13.65
N PHE A 260 8.71 -1.53 -13.51
CA PHE A 260 8.86 -2.83 -14.19
C PHE A 260 7.87 -3.86 -13.67
N GLY A 261 7.68 -3.95 -12.35
CA GLY A 261 6.73 -4.88 -11.73
C GLY A 261 5.28 -4.60 -12.15
N VAL A 262 4.86 -3.33 -12.11
CA VAL A 262 3.50 -2.92 -12.50
C VAL A 262 3.28 -3.13 -14.00
N ALA A 263 4.25 -2.81 -14.85
CA ALA A 263 4.13 -3.03 -16.29
C ALA A 263 4.06 -4.53 -16.66
N ALA A 264 4.75 -5.39 -15.93
CA ALA A 264 4.63 -6.84 -16.09
C ALA A 264 3.27 -7.38 -15.60
N ALA A 265 2.73 -6.86 -14.50
CA ALA A 265 1.44 -7.31 -13.95
C ALA A 265 0.23 -6.75 -14.73
N CYS A 266 0.31 -5.50 -15.17
CA CYS A 266 -0.80 -4.75 -15.78
C CYS A 266 -0.37 -4.02 -17.06
N PRO A 267 0.14 -4.72 -18.09
CA PRO A 267 0.71 -4.09 -19.29
C PRO A 267 -0.30 -3.25 -20.06
N ASP A 268 -1.55 -3.71 -20.17
CA ASP A 268 -2.59 -3.01 -20.94
C ASP A 268 -2.92 -1.64 -20.34
N ALA A 269 -2.95 -1.52 -19.00
CA ALA A 269 -3.21 -0.26 -18.31
C ALA A 269 -2.04 0.72 -18.49
N VAL A 270 -0.80 0.21 -18.47
CA VAL A 270 0.41 1.03 -18.73
C VAL A 270 0.45 1.53 -20.18
N LEU A 271 0.08 0.67 -21.14
CA LEU A 271 -0.02 1.04 -22.56
C LEU A 271 -1.09 2.11 -22.81
N GLN A 272 -2.26 1.97 -22.18
CA GLN A 272 -3.31 3.01 -22.26
C GLN A 272 -2.84 4.36 -21.72
N ALA A 273 -2.04 4.35 -20.63
CA ALA A 273 -1.47 5.57 -20.06
C ALA A 273 -0.29 6.15 -20.85
N ALA A 274 0.34 5.37 -21.74
CA ALA A 274 1.35 5.90 -22.66
C ALA A 274 0.75 6.98 -23.58
N GLY A 275 -0.48 6.75 -24.06
CA GLY A 275 -1.22 7.70 -24.91
C GLY A 275 -1.64 9.00 -24.22
N SER A 276 -1.64 9.05 -22.88
CA SER A 276 -1.97 10.24 -22.09
C SER A 276 -0.74 11.07 -21.67
N TYR A 277 0.44 10.79 -22.28
CA TYR A 277 1.73 11.42 -21.94
C TYR A 277 2.18 11.16 -20.49
N ALA A 278 1.57 10.19 -19.80
CA ALA A 278 1.91 9.91 -18.43
C ALA A 278 3.22 9.11 -18.29
N TRP A 279 3.52 8.26 -19.27
CA TRP A 279 4.66 7.34 -19.29
C TRP A 279 5.52 7.56 -20.54
N HIS A 280 6.53 8.42 -20.44
CA HIS A 280 7.46 8.68 -21.55
C HIS A 280 8.56 7.60 -21.64
N PRO A 281 8.76 6.95 -22.80
CA PRO A 281 9.80 5.95 -23.01
C PRO A 281 11.21 6.46 -22.65
N GLU A 282 11.49 7.73 -22.96
CA GLU A 282 12.76 8.39 -22.63
C GLU A 282 13.05 8.42 -21.13
N LEU A 283 12.03 8.74 -20.31
CA LEU A 283 12.17 8.77 -18.85
C LEU A 283 12.38 7.37 -18.29
N VAL A 284 11.74 6.35 -18.89
CA VAL A 284 11.93 4.95 -18.50
C VAL A 284 13.35 4.48 -18.79
N ARG A 285 13.89 4.77 -19.99
CA ARG A 285 15.29 4.45 -20.34
C ARG A 285 16.29 5.15 -19.45
N ALA A 286 15.96 6.34 -18.97
CA ALA A 286 16.81 7.06 -18.04
C ALA A 286 16.82 6.43 -16.64
N LEU A 287 15.87 5.58 -16.23
CA LEU A 287 15.79 5.07 -14.85
C LEU A 287 17.03 4.29 -14.35
N PRO A 288 17.68 3.40 -15.12
CA PRO A 288 18.78 2.56 -14.63
C PRO A 288 20.05 3.31 -14.25
N GLY A 289 20.27 4.55 -14.71
CA GLY A 289 21.53 5.26 -14.44
C GLY A 289 22.67 4.89 -15.39
N GLY A 290 23.69 5.76 -15.43
CA GLY A 290 24.80 5.67 -16.38
C GLY A 290 25.95 4.73 -15.98
N VAL A 291 25.83 3.94 -14.91
CA VAL A 291 26.93 3.13 -14.37
C VAL A 291 26.70 1.64 -14.63
N ARG A 292 27.58 1.01 -15.41
CA ARG A 292 27.55 -0.41 -15.82
C ARG A 292 28.10 -1.36 -14.76
N GLU A 293 27.48 -1.41 -13.58
CA GLU A 293 27.72 -2.52 -12.64
C GLU A 293 26.76 -3.69 -12.92
N ARG A 294 27.15 -4.91 -12.57
CA ARG A 294 26.43 -6.16 -12.91
C ARG A 294 24.94 -6.15 -12.49
N TYR A 295 24.60 -5.52 -11.36
CA TYR A 295 23.23 -5.34 -10.87
C TYR A 295 22.40 -4.30 -11.67
N PHE A 296 23.07 -3.34 -12.32
CA PHE A 296 22.44 -2.35 -13.18
C PHE A 296 22.12 -2.91 -14.58
N SER A 297 22.79 -4.00 -14.99
CA SER A 297 22.54 -4.64 -16.30
C SER A 297 21.10 -5.16 -16.46
N VAL A 298 20.55 -5.82 -15.45
CA VAL A 298 19.16 -6.34 -15.49
C VAL A 298 18.14 -5.20 -15.41
N HIS A 299 18.44 -4.12 -14.69
CA HIS A 299 17.57 -2.93 -14.66
C HIS A 299 17.56 -2.22 -16.02
N ALA A 300 18.69 -2.17 -16.71
CA ALA A 300 18.79 -1.65 -18.09
C ALA A 300 17.97 -2.51 -19.07
N GLU A 301 18.10 -3.84 -19.02
CA GLU A 301 17.28 -4.74 -19.84
C GLU A 301 15.77 -4.53 -19.63
N CYS A 302 15.33 -4.42 -18.37
CA CYS A 302 13.93 -4.14 -18.04
C CYS A 302 13.48 -2.77 -18.57
N ALA A 303 14.31 -1.74 -18.43
CA ALA A 303 14.00 -0.40 -18.92
C ALA A 303 13.88 -0.36 -20.43
N ASP A 304 14.80 -1.00 -21.15
CA ASP A 304 14.78 -1.07 -22.61
C ASP A 304 13.56 -1.85 -23.13
N ALA A 305 13.23 -2.99 -22.50
CA ALA A 305 12.06 -3.78 -22.85
C ALA A 305 10.74 -3.01 -22.60
N LEU A 306 10.64 -2.31 -21.45
CA LEU A 306 9.48 -1.48 -21.13
C LEU A 306 9.35 -0.29 -22.08
N ALA A 307 10.45 0.41 -22.38
CA ALA A 307 10.45 1.53 -23.31
C ALA A 307 10.03 1.09 -24.73
N ALA A 308 10.54 -0.06 -25.20
CA ALA A 308 10.13 -0.63 -26.49
C ALA A 308 8.64 -1.02 -26.51
N MET A 309 8.11 -1.56 -25.41
CA MET A 309 6.68 -1.85 -25.29
C MET A 309 5.82 -0.58 -25.38
N LEU A 310 6.24 0.51 -24.73
CA LEU A 310 5.54 1.80 -24.76
C LEU A 310 5.55 2.44 -26.16
N GLU A 311 6.65 2.29 -26.91
CA GLU A 311 6.78 2.82 -28.28
C GLU A 311 5.94 2.04 -29.30
N GLY A 312 5.92 0.71 -29.19
CA GLY A 312 5.13 -0.15 -30.08
C GLY A 312 3.61 -0.03 -29.89
N GLY A 313 3.15 0.46 -28.73
CA GLY A 313 1.72 0.65 -28.44
C GLY A 313 1.14 2.00 -28.88
N GLY A 314 1.99 2.95 -29.33
CA GLY A 314 1.59 4.34 -29.60
C GLY A 314 0.92 4.61 -30.95
N ALA A 315 0.78 3.62 -31.83
CA ALA A 315 0.30 3.83 -33.19
C ALA A 315 -1.02 3.08 -33.47
N GLY A 316 -2.14 3.82 -33.45
CA GLY A 316 -3.35 3.40 -34.12
C GLY A 316 -3.14 3.48 -35.64
N GLY A 317 -2.94 2.36 -36.30
CA GLY A 317 -2.85 2.29 -37.76
C GLY A 317 -2.56 0.88 -38.24
N GLY A 318 -3.55 0.26 -38.88
CA GLY A 318 -3.55 -1.15 -39.28
C GLY A 318 -2.31 -1.58 -40.07
N GLY A 319 -1.61 -2.58 -39.54
CA GLY A 319 -0.54 -3.30 -40.20
C GLY A 319 -0.57 -4.75 -39.74
N ASN A 320 -0.62 -5.66 -40.70
CA ASN A 320 -0.75 -7.10 -40.51
C ASN A 320 0.50 -7.65 -39.80
N GLY A 321 0.40 -8.09 -38.53
CA GLY A 321 1.52 -8.69 -37.79
C GLY A 321 1.45 -8.55 -36.28
N SER A 322 0.49 -9.21 -35.63
CA SER A 322 0.24 -9.20 -34.18
C SER A 322 1.32 -9.86 -33.29
N GLU A 323 2.57 -9.94 -33.76
CA GLU A 323 3.69 -10.64 -33.10
C GLU A 323 4.66 -9.68 -32.40
N GLU A 324 4.88 -8.47 -32.93
CA GLU A 324 5.86 -7.53 -32.39
C GLU A 324 5.50 -6.96 -31.00
N PRO A 325 4.25 -6.56 -30.71
CA PRO A 325 3.83 -6.17 -29.35
C PRO A 325 3.82 -7.34 -28.36
N ARG A 326 3.58 -8.57 -28.85
CA ARG A 326 3.66 -9.79 -28.01
C ARG A 326 5.11 -10.09 -27.64
N CYS A 327 6.02 -10.00 -28.59
CA CYS A 327 7.45 -10.21 -28.39
C CYS A 327 8.05 -9.21 -27.38
N THR A 328 7.69 -7.92 -27.44
CA THR A 328 8.17 -6.93 -26.46
C THR A 328 7.63 -7.18 -25.05
N ARG A 329 6.36 -7.59 -24.93
CA ARG A 329 5.75 -8.00 -23.65
C ARG A 329 6.44 -9.22 -23.04
N GLU A 330 6.68 -10.26 -23.83
CA GLU A 330 7.38 -11.47 -23.39
C GLU A 330 8.81 -11.17 -22.94
N ARG A 331 9.53 -10.30 -23.67
CA ARG A 331 10.86 -9.82 -23.28
C ARG A 331 10.84 -9.09 -21.94
N LEU A 332 9.85 -8.23 -21.71
CA LEU A 332 9.67 -7.53 -20.42
C LEU A 332 9.41 -8.53 -19.29
N LEU A 333 8.49 -9.48 -19.48
CA LEU A 333 8.18 -10.51 -18.48
C LEU A 333 9.43 -11.34 -18.13
N ALA A 334 10.20 -11.76 -19.14
CA ALA A 334 11.43 -12.52 -18.93
C ALA A 334 12.50 -11.71 -18.18
N ALA A 335 12.68 -10.43 -18.52
CA ALA A 335 13.63 -9.56 -17.82
C ALA A 335 13.23 -9.31 -16.36
N VAL A 336 11.94 -9.07 -16.12
CA VAL A 336 11.37 -8.89 -14.77
C VAL A 336 11.52 -10.17 -13.93
N ALA A 337 11.26 -11.34 -14.51
CA ALA A 337 11.44 -12.62 -13.83
C ALA A 337 12.91 -12.85 -13.41
N ARG A 338 13.88 -12.58 -14.30
CA ARG A 338 15.32 -12.65 -13.96
C ARG A 338 15.70 -11.69 -12.83
N ARG A 339 15.16 -10.48 -12.83
CA ARG A 339 15.36 -9.51 -11.74
C ARG A 339 14.80 -10.03 -10.42
N GLN A 340 13.59 -10.56 -10.43
CA GLN A 340 12.92 -11.06 -9.23
C GLN A 340 13.69 -12.20 -8.56
N GLN A 341 14.33 -13.07 -9.34
CA GLN A 341 15.20 -14.13 -8.80
C GLN A 341 16.42 -13.59 -8.05
N GLN A 342 16.85 -12.35 -8.32
CA GLN A 342 17.98 -11.69 -7.67
C GLN A 342 17.56 -10.75 -6.54
N SER A 343 16.26 -10.69 -6.22
CA SER A 343 15.70 -9.69 -5.31
C SER A 343 14.99 -10.34 -4.12
N GLU A 344 15.15 -9.76 -2.92
CA GLU A 344 14.44 -10.18 -1.71
C GLU A 344 12.92 -9.88 -1.75
N VAL A 345 12.43 -9.25 -2.83
CA VAL A 345 11.00 -8.95 -3.04
C VAL A 345 10.14 -10.20 -2.96
N GLY A 346 10.61 -11.35 -3.45
CA GLY A 346 9.87 -12.62 -3.36
C GLY A 346 9.68 -13.08 -1.92
N THR A 347 10.73 -12.99 -1.10
CA THR A 347 10.69 -13.34 0.34
C THR A 347 9.76 -12.42 1.11
N LEU A 348 9.85 -11.10 0.86
CA LEU A 348 8.98 -10.11 1.49
C LEU A 348 7.51 -10.30 1.06
N ALA A 349 7.27 -10.55 -0.23
CA ALA A 349 5.91 -10.77 -0.73
C ALA A 349 5.29 -12.06 -0.17
N ALA A 350 6.09 -13.11 0.03
CA ALA A 350 5.67 -14.37 0.64
C ALA A 350 5.31 -14.20 2.13
N ALA A 351 5.97 -13.29 2.84
CA ALA A 351 5.68 -12.97 4.24
C ALA A 351 4.40 -12.14 4.45
N LEU A 352 3.81 -11.60 3.38
CA LEU A 352 2.53 -10.89 3.48
C LEU A 352 1.39 -11.88 3.73
N VAL A 353 0.77 -11.75 4.90
CA VAL A 353 -0.41 -12.51 5.31
C VAL A 353 -1.60 -12.15 4.40
N PRO A 354 -2.43 -13.12 3.97
CA PRO A 354 -3.63 -12.84 3.19
C PRO A 354 -4.56 -11.86 3.93
N PRO A 355 -5.15 -10.86 3.26
CA PRO A 355 -6.01 -9.85 3.91
C PRO A 355 -7.16 -10.43 4.76
N ALA A 356 -7.64 -11.63 4.43
CA ALA A 356 -8.73 -12.32 5.12
C ALA A 356 -8.36 -12.75 6.56
N GLU A 357 -7.13 -13.24 6.79
CA GLU A 357 -6.67 -13.62 8.13
C GLU A 357 -6.48 -12.39 9.03
N THR A 358 -6.15 -11.26 8.42
CA THR A 358 -5.81 -10.03 9.10
C THR A 358 -7.02 -9.19 9.51
N CYS A 359 -8.13 -9.26 8.76
CA CYS A 359 -9.41 -8.66 9.14
C CYS A 359 -10.05 -9.27 10.41
N SER A 360 -9.55 -10.40 10.91
CA SER A 360 -10.03 -11.03 12.14
C SER A 360 -9.59 -10.32 13.43
N LEU A 361 -8.49 -9.56 13.39
CA LEU A 361 -7.90 -8.86 14.55
C LEU A 361 -8.74 -7.68 15.05
N LEU A 362 -9.50 -7.06 14.14
CA LEU A 362 -10.49 -6.06 14.47
C LEU A 362 -11.70 -6.17 13.56
N ARG A 363 -12.87 -6.32 14.18
CA ARG A 363 -14.13 -5.98 13.52
C ARG A 363 -14.16 -4.46 13.31
N THR A 364 -13.86 -4.03 12.09
CA THR A 364 -13.97 -2.63 11.65
C THR A 364 -15.14 -2.47 10.68
N CYS A 365 -15.52 -1.23 10.39
CA CYS A 365 -16.51 -0.95 9.36
C CYS A 365 -16.01 -1.50 8.01
N SER A 366 -16.79 -2.37 7.38
CA SER A 366 -16.46 -2.99 6.08
C SER A 366 -16.43 -2.01 4.92
N TYR A 367 -16.98 -0.80 5.08
CA TYR A 367 -16.86 0.25 4.08
C TYR A 367 -15.47 0.91 4.15
N ARG A 368 -14.63 0.67 3.15
CA ARG A 368 -13.25 1.23 3.05
C ARG A 368 -13.22 2.75 3.02
N GLY A 369 -14.28 3.39 2.52
CA GLY A 369 -14.42 4.85 2.55
C GLY A 369 -14.85 5.42 3.91
N CYS A 370 -14.97 4.61 4.97
CA CYS A 370 -15.39 5.10 6.28
C CYS A 370 -14.40 6.12 6.85
N THR A 371 -14.92 7.28 7.28
CA THR A 371 -14.20 8.40 7.91
C THR A 371 -14.80 8.78 9.28
N ARG A 372 -15.71 7.97 9.80
CA ARG A 372 -16.43 8.24 11.05
C ARG A 372 -15.52 8.04 12.26
N LEU A 373 -15.34 9.09 13.05
CA LEU A 373 -14.56 9.11 14.29
C LEU A 373 -15.44 9.14 15.55
N ALA A 374 -16.77 9.16 15.40
CA ALA A 374 -17.72 9.15 16.51
C ALA A 374 -17.44 8.02 17.51
N GLY A 375 -17.54 8.33 18.80
CA GLY A 375 -17.25 7.41 19.91
C GLY A 375 -15.79 7.47 20.39
N ASP A 376 -15.53 6.85 21.53
CA ASP A 376 -14.25 6.99 22.24
C ASP A 376 -13.14 6.02 21.81
N SER A 377 -13.47 5.00 21.01
CA SER A 377 -12.53 3.95 20.59
C SER A 377 -13.01 3.22 19.33
N GLU A 378 -12.10 2.94 18.40
CA GLU A 378 -12.39 2.04 17.27
C GLU A 378 -12.55 0.58 17.70
N ALA A 379 -11.79 0.13 18.70
CA ALA A 379 -11.84 -1.26 19.18
C ALA A 379 -13.21 -1.61 19.81
N GLU A 380 -13.89 -0.60 20.37
CA GLU A 380 -15.17 -0.72 21.06
C GLU A 380 -16.34 -0.21 20.20
N ALA A 381 -16.10 0.11 18.93
CA ALA A 381 -17.13 0.61 18.03
C ALA A 381 -18.26 -0.42 17.89
N GLN A 382 -19.50 0.03 18.13
CA GLN A 382 -20.68 -0.78 17.91
C GLN A 382 -20.95 -0.88 16.40
N LEU A 383 -20.85 -2.11 15.88
CA LEU A 383 -21.07 -2.38 14.46
C LEU A 383 -22.33 -3.22 14.25
N HIS A 384 -23.07 -2.88 13.20
CA HIS A 384 -24.25 -3.62 12.77
C HIS A 384 -23.91 -4.50 11.56
N ALA A 385 -24.24 -5.79 11.66
CA ALA A 385 -24.07 -6.71 10.55
C ALA A 385 -25.01 -6.38 9.38
N CYS A 386 -24.60 -6.68 8.16
CA CYS A 386 -25.45 -6.64 6.98
C CYS A 386 -26.60 -7.63 7.17
N GLY A 387 -27.83 -7.13 7.22
CA GLY A 387 -29.02 -7.98 7.43
C GLY A 387 -29.26 -9.05 6.35
N ARG A 388 -28.52 -9.03 5.23
CA ARG A 388 -28.64 -10.02 4.15
C ARG A 388 -27.57 -11.11 4.18
N CYS A 389 -26.30 -10.75 4.32
CA CYS A 389 -25.20 -11.72 4.29
C CYS A 389 -24.58 -12.01 5.67
N GLY A 390 -24.80 -11.16 6.68
CA GLY A 390 -24.17 -11.25 8.00
C GLY A 390 -22.65 -11.04 8.03
N ALA A 391 -21.98 -11.10 6.87
CA ALA A 391 -20.53 -11.06 6.75
C ALA A 391 -19.93 -9.65 6.83
N ALA A 392 -20.62 -8.64 6.29
CA ALA A 392 -20.18 -7.25 6.34
C ALA A 392 -20.75 -6.54 7.59
N TRP A 393 -19.97 -5.63 8.18
CA TRP A 393 -20.31 -4.91 9.42
C TRP A 393 -20.16 -3.40 9.21
N TYR A 394 -21.05 -2.60 9.80
CA TYR A 394 -21.10 -1.16 9.56
C TYR A 394 -21.27 -0.36 10.85
N CYS A 395 -20.53 0.73 10.98
CA CYS A 395 -20.69 1.67 12.09
C CYS A 395 -21.95 2.53 11.97
N CYS A 396 -22.56 2.59 10.78
CA CYS A 396 -23.80 3.32 10.53
C CYS A 396 -24.48 2.91 9.22
N ARG A 397 -25.73 3.34 9.07
CA ARG A 397 -26.53 3.12 7.86
C ARG A 397 -25.92 3.77 6.61
N GLU A 398 -25.29 4.92 6.74
CA GLU A 398 -24.66 5.62 5.61
C GLU A 398 -23.51 4.80 5.02
N CYS A 399 -22.64 4.25 5.88
CA CYS A 399 -21.55 3.38 5.43
C CYS A 399 -22.08 2.09 4.77
N GLN A 400 -23.19 1.54 5.26
CA GLN A 400 -23.84 0.41 4.62
C GLN A 400 -24.33 0.75 3.21
N LEU A 401 -25.01 1.89 3.04
CA LEU A 401 -25.53 2.32 1.75
C LEU A 401 -24.41 2.68 0.77
N ALA A 402 -23.33 3.29 1.27
CA ALA A 402 -22.15 3.59 0.46
C ALA A 402 -21.48 2.30 -0.04
N HIS A 403 -21.18 1.36 0.86
CA HIS A 403 -20.62 0.05 0.49
C HIS A 403 -21.55 -0.73 -0.46
N TRP A 404 -22.87 -0.61 -0.28
CA TRP A 404 -23.86 -1.21 -1.20
C TRP A 404 -23.75 -0.68 -2.62
N ARG A 405 -23.50 0.62 -2.79
CA ARG A 405 -23.32 1.24 -4.11
C ARG A 405 -21.96 0.90 -4.73
N ASP A 406 -20.97 0.68 -3.86
CA ASP A 406 -19.56 0.46 -4.17
C ASP A 406 -19.22 -1.03 -4.39
N GLY A 407 -20.13 -1.80 -5.00
CA GLY A 407 -19.84 -3.19 -5.36
C GLY A 407 -20.35 -4.26 -4.40
N HIS A 408 -20.77 -3.92 -3.17
CA HIS A 408 -21.25 -4.95 -2.24
C HIS A 408 -22.53 -5.61 -2.75
N ARG A 409 -23.41 -4.89 -3.46
CA ARG A 409 -24.68 -5.44 -3.94
C ARG A 409 -24.50 -6.61 -4.91
N GLU A 410 -23.40 -6.62 -5.67
CA GLU A 410 -23.05 -7.65 -6.64
C GLU A 410 -22.54 -8.92 -5.95
N VAL A 411 -21.83 -8.77 -4.84
CA VAL A 411 -21.23 -9.89 -4.08
C VAL A 411 -22.05 -10.32 -2.86
N CYS A 412 -23.10 -9.57 -2.50
CA CYS A 412 -23.95 -9.85 -1.36
C CYS A 412 -24.90 -11.03 -1.66
N SER A 413 -24.34 -12.24 -1.57
CA SER A 413 -25.09 -13.48 -1.57
C SER A 413 -25.77 -13.69 -0.21
N ARG A 414 -26.94 -14.36 -0.21
CA ARG A 414 -27.62 -14.74 1.04
C ARG A 414 -26.77 -15.81 1.73
N GLY A 415 -25.96 -15.41 2.72
CA GLY A 415 -25.36 -16.34 3.67
C GLY A 415 -26.45 -16.91 4.58
N ALA A 416 -26.52 -18.24 4.65
CA ALA A 416 -27.57 -19.01 5.29
C ALA A 416 -27.85 -18.62 6.75
N SER A 417 -29.12 -18.76 7.14
CA SER A 417 -29.68 -18.78 8.49
C SER A 417 -28.66 -18.82 9.64
N ALA A 418 -28.33 -17.65 10.18
CA ALA A 418 -28.16 -17.52 11.63
C ALA A 418 -29.50 -17.03 12.20
N ARG A 419 -30.52 -17.89 12.10
CA ARG A 419 -31.74 -17.76 12.89
C ARG A 419 -31.35 -18.09 14.33
N SER A 420 -31.49 -17.09 15.20
CA SER A 420 -32.16 -17.22 16.49
C SER A 420 -32.15 -18.63 17.10
N ALA A 421 -31.24 -18.87 18.02
CA ALA A 421 -31.43 -19.87 19.05
C ALA A 421 -31.21 -19.21 20.41
N GLY A 422 -32.30 -19.13 21.18
CA GLY A 422 -32.34 -19.08 22.65
C GLY A 422 -31.67 -17.92 23.34
#